data_AF-A0A1F3TSD4-F1
#
_entry.id   AF-A0A1F3TSD4-F1
#
_cell.length_a   1.000
_cell.length_b   1.000
_cell.length_c   1.000
_cell.angle_alpha   90.00
_cell.angle_beta   90.00
_cell.angle_gamma   90.00
#
_symmetry.space_group_name_H-M   'P 1'
#
loop_
_entity.id
_entity.type
_entity.pdbx_description
1 polymer ?
#
loop_
_entity_poly.entity_id
_entity_poly.type
_entity_poly.pdbx_seq_one_letter_code
_entity_poly.pdbx_strand_id
1 'polypeptide(L)' 'MSGEKKPFLLRVNADLLEAYQKWSDDELRSLNGQLDYVLRKALRESGRVSVNKDTNLKKTEKKETKK' A
#
# COMPACT_ATOMS: atom_id res chain seq x y z
N MET A 1 -5.69 -19.13 -0.26
CA MET A 1 -6.20 -18.58 1.01
C MET A 1 -6.06 -17.08 0.91
N SER A 2 -7.17 -16.39 0.70
CA SER A 2 -7.25 -14.95 0.44
C SER A 2 -6.49 -14.19 1.53
N GLY A 3 -5.53 -13.35 1.15
CA GLY A 3 -4.78 -12.51 2.09
C GLY A 3 -5.74 -11.55 2.77
N GLU A 4 -6.17 -11.93 3.96
CA GLU A 4 -7.24 -11.27 4.70
C GLU A 4 -6.78 -9.86 5.10
N LYS A 5 -7.46 -8.83 4.59
CA LYS A 5 -7.22 -7.44 4.98
C LYS A 5 -7.99 -7.19 6.27
N LYS A 6 -7.27 -7.00 7.38
CA LYS A 6 -7.89 -6.62 8.65
C LYS A 6 -8.24 -5.13 8.62
N PRO A 7 -9.51 -4.73 8.75
CA PRO A 7 -9.88 -3.32 8.83
C PRO A 7 -9.28 -2.73 10.11
N PHE A 8 -8.74 -1.51 10.00
CA PHE A 8 -8.22 -0.76 11.14
C PHE A 8 -8.67 0.70 11.04
N LEU A 9 -8.91 1.33 12.19
CA LEU A 9 -9.25 2.75 12.24
C LEU A 9 -7.97 3.58 12.15
N LEU A 10 -7.84 4.34 11.08
CA LEU A 10 -6.73 5.27 10.87
C LEU A 10 -7.16 6.68 11.31
N ARG A 11 -6.43 7.28 12.25
CA ARG A 11 -6.60 8.70 12.61
C ARG A 11 -5.66 9.55 11.78
N VAL A 12 -6.20 10.45 10.97
CA VAL A 12 -5.45 11.38 10.12
C VAL A 12 -6.13 12.76 10.14
N ASN A 13 -5.36 13.80 9.85
CA ASN A 13 -5.90 15.14 9.65
C ASN A 13 -6.80 15.16 8.39
N ALA A 14 -7.89 15.92 8.42
CA ALA A 14 -8.83 16.07 7.31
C ALA A 14 -8.15 16.61 6.04
N ASP A 15 -7.29 17.61 6.16
CA ASP A 15 -6.60 18.22 5.01
C ASP A 15 -5.69 17.20 4.30
N LEU A 16 -5.06 16.34 5.10
CA LEU A 16 -4.21 15.26 4.60
C LEU A 16 -5.06 14.23 3.84
N LEU A 17 -6.22 13.87 4.40
CA LEU A 17 -7.15 12.91 3.77
C LEU A 17 -7.65 13.44 2.42
N GLU A 18 -7.96 14.73 2.33
CA GLU A 18 -8.37 15.38 1.08
C GLU A 18 -7.25 15.36 0.03
N ALA A 19 -6.01 15.66 0.43
CA ALA A 19 -4.86 15.58 -0.47
C ALA A 19 -4.64 14.15 -0.99
N TYR A 20 -4.78 13.14 -0.13
CA TYR A 20 -4.72 11.74 -0.55
C TYR A 20 -5.86 11.34 -1.47
N GLN A 21 -7.08 11.86 -1.25
CA GLN A 21 -8.23 11.60 -2.12
C GLN A 21 -7.96 12.13 -3.53
N LYS A 22 -7.54 13.39 -3.66
CA LYS A 22 -7.20 14.00 -4.96
C LYS A 22 -6.11 13.22 -5.69
N TRP A 23 -5.04 12.85 -5.00
CA TRP A 23 -3.98 12.02 -5.59
C TRP A 23 -4.48 10.65 -6.03
N SER A 24 -5.40 10.03 -5.27
CA SER A 24 -6.01 8.76 -5.66
C SER A 24 -6.85 8.89 -6.92
N ASP A 25 -7.60 9.99 -7.03
CA ASP A 25 -8.45 10.28 -8.19
C ASP A 25 -7.59 10.53 -9.44
N ASP A 26 -6.48 11.26 -9.31
CA ASP A 26 -5.51 11.50 -10.39
C ASP A 26 -4.90 10.20 -10.93
N GLU A 27 -4.69 9.19 -10.06
CA GLU A 27 -4.19 7.86 -10.44
C GLU A 27 -5.30 6.84 -10.77
N LEU A 28 -6.57 7.28 -10.84
CA LEU A 28 -7.73 6.41 -11.07
C LEU A 28 -7.79 5.22 -10.10
N ARG A 29 -7.47 5.46 -8.83
CA ARG A 29 -7.37 4.45 -7.77
C ARG A 29 -8.34 4.77 -6.63
N SER A 30 -8.81 3.74 -5.94
CA SER A 30 -9.48 3.96 -4.65
C SER A 30 -8.50 4.50 -3.61
N LEU A 31 -9.00 5.36 -2.73
CA LEU A 31 -8.25 5.91 -1.60
C LEU A 31 -7.57 4.81 -0.76
N ASN A 32 -8.29 3.72 -0.45
CA ASN A 32 -7.72 2.59 0.29
C ASN A 32 -6.58 1.90 -0.47
N GLY A 33 -6.68 1.81 -1.80
CA GLY A 33 -5.61 1.28 -2.65
C GLY A 33 -4.40 2.20 -2.69
N GLN A 34 -4.60 3.51 -2.63
CA GLN A 34 -3.52 4.49 -2.61
C GLN A 34 -2.78 4.46 -1.28
N LEU A 35 -3.52 4.45 -0.17
CA LEU A 35 -2.94 4.32 1.17
C LEU A 35 -2.13 3.02 1.31
N ASP A 36 -2.66 1.88 0.87
CA ASP A 36 -1.92 0.60 0.93
C ASP A 36 -0.62 0.65 0.11
N TYR A 37 -0.63 1.25 -1.08
CA TYR A 37 0.56 1.40 -1.90
C TYR A 37 1.63 2.27 -1.23
N VAL A 38 1.24 3.44 -0.73
CA VAL A 38 2.15 4.38 -0.05
C VAL A 38 2.75 3.76 1.20
N LEU A 39 1.93 3.09 2.02
CA LEU A 39 2.40 2.42 3.23
C LEU A 39 3.37 1.27 2.90
N ARG A 40 3.08 0.46 1.88
CA ARG A 40 4.01 -0.58 1.42
C ARG A 40 5.32 0.00 0.91
N LYS A 41 5.26 1.09 0.14
CA LYS A 41 6.44 1.78 -0.37
C LYS A 41 7.29 2.32 0.78
N ALA A 42 6.68 3.01 1.75
CA ALA A 42 7.37 3.52 2.93
C ALA A 42 8.00 2.41 3.79
N LEU A 43 7.33 1.26 3.94
CA LEU A 43 7.89 0.10 4.64
C LEU A 43 9.10 -0.50 3.90
N ARG A 44 9.05 -0.55 2.57
CA ARG A 44 10.18 -1.01 1.73
C ARG A 44 11.37 -0.06 1.84
N GLU A 45 11.13 1.24 1.70
CA GLU A 45 12.17 2.28 1.78
C GLU A 45 12.81 2.36 3.17
N SER A 46 12.04 2.13 4.23
CA SER A 46 12.55 2.06 5.59
C SER A 46 13.22 0.73 5.95
N GLY A 47 13.23 -0.25 5.04
CA GLY A 47 13.78 -1.59 5.30
C GLY A 47 12.98 -2.41 6.32
N ARG A 48 11.76 -1.99 6.67
CA ARG A 48 10.92 -2.59 7.73
C ARG A 48 10.00 -3.71 7.24
N VAL A 49 10.23 -4.23 6.04
CA VAL A 49 9.42 -5.29 5.42
C VAL A 49 9.55 -6.63 6.17
N SER A 50 10.48 -6.77 7.12
CA SER A 50 10.75 -8.00 7.86
C SER A 50 10.14 -8.01 9.27
N VAL A 51 8.82 -7.95 9.39
CA VAL A 51 8.15 -8.49 10.58
C VAL A 51 6.92 -9.25 10.10
N ASN A 52 7.06 -10.58 10.06
CA ASN A 52 6.10 -11.60 9.63
C ASN A 52 6.12 -11.99 8.15
N LYS A 53 6.25 -13.31 8.00
CA LYS A 53 6.49 -14.10 6.79
C LYS A 53 5.22 -14.19 5.92
N ASP A 54 4.52 -13.09 5.65
CA ASP A 54 3.34 -13.13 4.77
C ASP A 54 3.71 -12.85 3.31
N THR A 55 4.31 -13.89 2.72
CA THR A 55 4.22 -14.46 1.35
C THR A 55 3.77 -13.67 0.11
N ASN A 56 3.32 -12.41 0.12
CA ASN A 56 2.81 -11.74 -1.09
C ASN A 56 3.64 -10.55 -1.62
N LEU A 57 4.55 -9.97 -0.83
CA LEU A 57 5.31 -8.78 -1.25
C LEU A 57 6.44 -9.05 -2.27
N LYS A 58 6.84 -10.31 -2.48
CA LYS A 58 7.92 -10.70 -3.42
C LYS A 58 7.42 -11.11 -4.81
N LYS A 59 6.10 -11.18 -5.06
CA LYS A 59 5.56 -11.74 -6.32
C LYS A 59 5.37 -10.71 -7.44
N THR A 60 5.34 -9.41 -7.13
CA THR A 60 5.14 -8.36 -8.14
C THR A 60 6.42 -7.92 -8.85
N GLU A 61 7.58 -7.87 -8.18
CA GLU A 61 8.83 -7.39 -8.80
C GLU A 61 9.57 -8.43 -9.66
N LYS A 62 9.25 -9.73 -9.52
CA LYS A 62 9.90 -10.80 -10.32
C LYS A 62 9.26 -11.06 -11.68
N LYS A 63 8.18 -10.36 -12.06
CA LYS A 63 7.53 -10.55 -13.37
C LYS A 63 8.02 -9.60 -14.46
N GLU A 64 8.65 -8.46 -14.13
CA GLU A 64 9.15 -7.51 -15.13
C GLU A 64 10.56 -7.81 -15.65
N THR A 65 11.33 -8.68 -14.99
CA THR A 65 12.68 -9.07 -15.43
C THR A 65 12.73 -10.42 -16.13
N LYS A 66 11.57 -10.98 -16.50
CA LYS A 66 11.46 -12.24 -17.26
C LYS A 66 10.45 -12.10 -18.40
N LYS A 67 10.72 -11.18 -19.32
CA LYS A 67 10.24 -11.23 -20.69
C LYS A 67 11.41 -10.99 -21.63
#